data_AF-A0A6G1RHP9-F1
#
_entry.id   AF-A0A6G1RHP9-F1
#
_cell.length_a   1.000
_cell.length_b   1.000
_cell.length_c   1.000
_cell.angle_alpha   90.00
_cell.angle_beta   90.00
_cell.angle_gamma   90.00
#
_symmetry.space_group_name_H-M   'P 1'
#
loop_
_entity.id
_entity.type
_entity.pdbx_description
1 polymer ?
#
loop_
_entity_poly.entity_id
_entity_poly.type
_entity_poly.pdbx_seq_one_letter_code
_entity_poly.pdbx_strand_id
1 'polypeptide(L)'
;LPFERTMAAAAGGAPGTVPVPGTEGKREPVLSLETMNPAVRQVEYAVRGPIVTRALELERELRQGVPKPFTQVIKANIVDAQAMGQRPITFLRQVTSLCLYPELLALGSFPEDAKDRARRLLAACAGQSAGAYSSSPGIELIREDVARVLQRRDGVPARS
;
A
#
# COMPACT_ATOMS: atom_id res chain seq x y z
N LEU A 1 11.50 29.42 43.37
CA LEU A 1 10.10 29.64 43.77
C LEU A 1 9.39 28.29 43.76
N PRO A 2 9.26 27.63 44.93
CA PRO A 2 8.55 26.37 45.06
C PRO A 2 7.06 26.66 45.29
N PHE A 3 6.18 25.87 44.66
CA PHE A 3 4.75 25.90 44.97
C PHE A 3 4.36 24.51 45.46
N GLU A 4 4.44 24.33 46.77
CA GLU A 4 3.76 23.26 47.48
C GLU A 4 2.26 23.57 47.49
N ARG A 5 1.44 22.59 47.12
CA ARG A 5 0.07 22.49 47.63
C ARG A 5 -0.27 21.05 47.95
N THR A 6 -0.44 20.85 49.25
CA THR A 6 -0.98 19.72 49.99
C THR A 6 -2.28 19.18 49.37
N MET A 7 -2.39 17.86 49.23
CA MET A 7 -3.66 17.17 49.38
C MET A 7 -3.48 15.90 50.21
N ALA A 8 -4.47 15.68 51.07
CA ALA A 8 -4.45 14.87 52.27
C ALA A 8 -4.42 13.36 52.00
N ALA A 9 -3.81 12.64 52.95
CA ALA A 9 -3.94 11.21 53.10
C ALA A 9 -5.37 10.84 53.54
N ALA A 10 -5.99 9.92 52.80
CA ALA A 10 -7.06 9.07 53.32
C ALA A 10 -6.58 7.62 53.24
N ALA A 11 -6.38 7.02 54.40
CA ALA A 11 -6.09 5.60 54.57
C ALA A 11 -7.36 4.78 54.38
N GLY A 12 -7.27 3.63 53.71
CA GLY A 12 -8.34 2.63 53.73
C GLY A 12 -8.19 1.50 52.72
N GLY A 13 -7.84 0.31 53.22
CA GLY A 13 -8.21 -0.98 52.62
C GLY A 13 -7.18 -1.60 51.67
N ALA A 14 -6.56 -2.69 52.12
CA ALA A 14 -5.73 -3.57 51.31
C ALA A 14 -6.52 -4.12 50.08
N PRO A 15 -5.88 -4.33 48.92
CA PRO A 15 -6.55 -4.95 47.79
C PRO A 15 -6.86 -6.40 48.13
N GLY A 16 -8.15 -6.71 48.22
CA GLY A 16 -8.64 -8.08 48.33
C GLY A 16 -8.10 -8.92 47.18
N THR A 17 -7.43 -10.00 47.52
CA THR A 17 -6.98 -11.02 46.58
C THR A 17 -8.19 -11.64 45.91
N VAL A 18 -8.40 -11.33 44.62
CA VAL A 18 -9.38 -12.00 43.78
C VAL A 18 -8.93 -13.47 43.66
N PRO A 19 -9.78 -14.46 43.98
CA PRO A 19 -9.42 -15.86 43.82
C PRO A 19 -9.17 -16.13 42.34
N VAL A 20 -8.12 -16.88 42.02
CA VAL A 20 -7.94 -17.48 40.69
C VAL A 20 -8.33 -18.95 40.83
N PRO A 21 -9.56 -19.36 40.48
CA PRO A 21 -9.87 -20.76 40.35
C PRO A 21 -9.44 -21.20 38.94
N GLY A 22 -8.60 -22.22 38.91
CA GLY A 22 -8.19 -22.87 37.68
C GLY A 22 -9.40 -23.32 36.87
N THR A 23 -9.40 -22.92 35.61
CA THR A 23 -9.86 -23.76 34.51
C THR A 23 -8.81 -23.60 33.42
N GLU A 24 -8.22 -24.71 32.97
CA GLU A 24 -7.58 -24.77 31.66
C GLU A 24 -8.67 -24.63 30.58
N GLY A 25 -9.38 -23.50 30.58
CA GLY A 25 -10.32 -23.13 29.55
C GLY A 25 -9.52 -22.48 28.44
N LYS A 26 -9.54 -23.07 27.24
CA LYS A 26 -9.09 -22.38 26.03
C LYS A 26 -9.78 -21.01 26.01
N ARG A 27 -9.00 -19.92 26.11
CA ARG A 27 -9.53 -18.56 25.98
C ARG A 27 -10.33 -18.50 24.68
N GLU A 28 -11.59 -18.09 24.77
CA GLU A 28 -12.38 -17.88 23.57
C GLU A 28 -11.71 -16.81 22.70
N PRO A 29 -11.69 -17.00 21.36
CA PRO A 29 -11.13 -16.00 20.47
C PRO A 29 -11.89 -14.68 20.63
N VAL A 30 -11.20 -13.64 21.09
CA VAL A 30 -11.78 -12.28 21.24
C VAL A 30 -12.23 -11.72 19.87
N LEU A 31 -11.56 -12.14 18.79
CA LEU A 31 -11.95 -11.88 17.41
C LEU A 31 -12.54 -13.17 16.80
N SER A 32 -13.82 -13.11 16.43
CA SER A 32 -14.54 -14.17 15.73
C SER A 32 -15.36 -13.59 14.57
N LEU A 33 -15.96 -14.44 13.74
CA LEU A 33 -16.85 -13.97 12.67
C LEU A 33 -18.08 -13.26 13.24
N GLU A 34 -18.52 -13.65 14.44
CA GLU A 34 -19.66 -13.08 15.12
C GLU A 34 -19.33 -11.69 15.70
N THR A 35 -18.12 -11.50 16.21
CA THR A 35 -17.68 -10.21 16.79
C THR A 35 -17.14 -9.21 15.75
N MET A 36 -16.95 -9.65 14.50
CA MET A 36 -16.49 -8.79 13.40
C MET A 36 -17.58 -7.83 12.94
N ASN A 37 -17.17 -6.62 12.55
CA ASN A 37 -18.06 -5.60 11.97
C ASN A 37 -18.92 -6.23 10.83
N PRO A 38 -20.25 -6.19 10.94
CA PRO A 38 -21.16 -6.75 9.93
C PRO A 38 -20.90 -6.23 8.51
N ALA A 39 -20.47 -4.98 8.36
CA ALA A 39 -20.16 -4.39 7.06
C ALA A 39 -18.97 -5.10 6.36
N VAL A 40 -17.98 -5.55 7.14
CA VAL A 40 -16.83 -6.32 6.62
C VAL A 40 -17.23 -7.75 6.28
N ARG A 41 -18.20 -8.31 6.99
CA ARG A 41 -18.69 -9.67 6.70
C ARG A 41 -19.53 -9.74 5.42
N GLN A 42 -20.23 -8.66 5.11
CA GLN A 42 -21.13 -8.58 3.95
C GLN A 42 -20.41 -8.13 2.67
N VAL A 43 -19.18 -7.60 2.75
CA VAL A 43 -18.47 -7.16 1.56
C VAL A 43 -17.93 -8.35 0.77
N GLU A 44 -18.24 -8.37 -0.52
CA GLU A 44 -17.72 -9.38 -1.45
C GLU A 44 -16.76 -8.72 -2.44
N TYR A 45 -15.56 -9.29 -2.58
CA TYR A 45 -14.56 -8.85 -3.56
C TYR A 45 -14.29 -9.95 -4.58
N ALA A 46 -15.17 -10.04 -5.57
CA ALA A 46 -15.20 -11.13 -6.55
C ALA A 46 -13.90 -11.26 -7.39
N VAL A 47 -13.14 -10.17 -7.56
CA VAL A 47 -11.87 -10.15 -8.33
C VAL A 47 -10.83 -11.12 -7.74
N ARG A 48 -10.90 -11.41 -6.44
CA ARG A 48 -10.07 -12.42 -5.75
C ARG A 48 -10.93 -13.45 -5.00
N GLY A 49 -12.07 -13.80 -5.60
CA GLY A 49 -13.03 -14.75 -5.05
C GLY A 49 -12.72 -16.23 -5.31
N PRO A 50 -13.72 -17.12 -5.18
CA PRO A 50 -13.55 -18.57 -5.27
C PRO A 50 -12.91 -19.08 -6.56
N ILE A 51 -13.15 -18.40 -7.70
CA ILE A 51 -12.54 -18.76 -8.98
C ILE A 51 -11.02 -18.62 -8.91
N VAL A 52 -10.51 -17.55 -8.29
CA VAL A 52 -9.06 -17.35 -8.13
C VAL A 52 -8.48 -18.37 -7.17
N THR A 53 -9.18 -18.69 -6.08
CA THR A 53 -8.77 -19.75 -5.16
C THR A 53 -8.63 -21.08 -5.89
N ARG A 54 -9.63 -21.46 -6.69
CA ARG A 54 -9.58 -22.69 -7.49
C ARG A 54 -8.47 -22.66 -8.54
N ALA A 55 -8.22 -21.52 -9.17
CA ALA A 55 -7.12 -21.35 -10.10
C ALA A 55 -5.75 -21.60 -9.42
N LEU A 56 -5.55 -21.12 -8.20
CA LEU A 56 -4.32 -21.36 -7.42
C LEU A 56 -4.16 -22.84 -7.01
N GLU A 57 -5.25 -23.53 -6.69
CA GLU A 57 -5.23 -24.96 -6.44
C GLU A 57 -4.84 -25.74 -7.69
N LEU A 58 -5.44 -25.43 -8.84
CA LEU A 58 -5.10 -26.04 -10.13
C LEU A 58 -3.62 -25.83 -10.49
N GLU A 59 -3.05 -24.64 -10.24
CA GLU A 59 -1.62 -24.37 -10.42
C GLU A 59 -0.72 -25.22 -9.49
N ARG A 60 -1.20 -25.56 -8.29
CA ARG A 60 -0.47 -26.47 -7.37
C ARG A 60 -0.58 -27.91 -7.84
N GLU A 61 -1.77 -28.35 -8.23
CA GLU A 61 -2.03 -29.68 -8.77
C GLU A 61 -1.18 -29.95 -10.02
N LEU A 62 -1.11 -28.99 -10.97
CA LEU A 62 -0.26 -29.08 -12.16
C LEU A 62 1.23 -29.21 -11.81
N ARG A 63 1.73 -28.44 -10.82
CA ARG A 63 3.12 -28.55 -10.35
C ARG A 63 3.45 -29.89 -9.69
N GLN A 64 2.45 -30.54 -9.11
CA GLN A 64 2.57 -31.89 -8.53
C GLN A 64 2.42 -32.99 -9.58
N GLY A 65 2.21 -32.65 -10.86
CA GLY A 65 2.05 -33.61 -11.95
C GLY A 65 0.67 -34.27 -12.01
N VAL A 66 -0.34 -33.71 -11.33
CA VAL A 66 -1.72 -34.21 -11.42
C VAL A 66 -2.23 -34.02 -12.86
N PRO A 67 -2.68 -35.08 -13.55
CA PRO A 67 -3.17 -34.97 -14.92
C PRO A 67 -4.38 -34.04 -15.02
N LYS A 68 -4.35 -33.12 -15.98
CA LYS A 68 -5.44 -32.18 -16.33
C LYS A 68 -5.57 -32.09 -17.85
N PRO A 69 -6.72 -31.69 -18.39
CA PRO A 69 -6.91 -31.46 -19.84
C PRO A 69 -6.19 -30.20 -20.37
N PHE A 70 -5.33 -29.58 -19.56
CA PHE A 70 -4.55 -28.38 -19.87
C PHE A 70 -3.21 -28.43 -19.13
N THR A 71 -2.22 -27.70 -19.62
CA THR A 71 -0.85 -27.70 -19.08
C THR A 71 -0.54 -26.51 -18.17
N GLN A 72 -1.38 -25.46 -18.22
CA GLN A 72 -1.20 -24.24 -17.46
C GLN A 72 -2.54 -23.56 -17.17
N VAL A 73 -2.55 -22.73 -16.14
CA VAL A 73 -3.67 -21.84 -15.81
C VAL A 73 -3.32 -20.43 -16.28
N ILE A 74 -4.17 -19.84 -17.12
CA ILE A 74 -4.01 -18.45 -17.58
C ILE A 74 -4.97 -17.56 -16.78
N LYS A 75 -4.42 -16.63 -16.00
CA LYS A 75 -5.20 -15.71 -15.16
C LYS A 75 -5.66 -14.50 -15.99
N ALA A 76 -6.82 -14.63 -16.63
CA ALA A 76 -7.47 -13.54 -17.36
C ALA A 76 -8.48 -12.74 -16.52
N ASN A 77 -8.48 -12.92 -15.19
CA ASN A 77 -9.45 -12.34 -14.28
C ASN A 77 -9.05 -10.94 -13.75
N ILE A 78 -7.80 -10.54 -13.92
CA ILE A 78 -7.28 -9.24 -13.49
C ILE A 78 -6.44 -8.62 -14.59
N VAL A 79 -6.56 -7.31 -14.76
CA VAL A 79 -5.71 -6.54 -15.66
C VAL A 79 -4.34 -6.36 -14.99
N ASP A 80 -3.50 -7.38 -15.09
CA ASP A 80 -2.08 -7.33 -14.70
C ASP A 80 -1.21 -7.35 -15.97
N ALA A 81 -1.17 -6.21 -16.65
CA ALA A 81 -0.59 -6.12 -17.97
C ALA A 81 0.90 -6.51 -18.01
N GLN A 82 1.67 -6.15 -16.97
CA GLN A 82 3.09 -6.54 -16.90
C GLN A 82 3.27 -8.04 -16.64
N ALA A 83 2.48 -8.65 -15.76
CA ALA A 83 2.50 -10.11 -15.59
C ALA A 83 2.08 -10.85 -16.87
N MET A 84 1.23 -10.22 -17.70
CA MET A 84 0.81 -10.74 -19.00
C MET A 84 1.76 -10.37 -20.15
N GLY A 85 2.98 -9.89 -19.85
CA GLY A 85 4.03 -9.69 -20.84
C GLY A 85 4.11 -8.30 -21.47
N GLN A 86 3.32 -7.32 -20.99
CA GLN A 86 3.52 -5.93 -21.39
C GLN A 86 4.92 -5.47 -20.96
N ARG A 87 5.73 -5.08 -21.95
CA ARG A 87 7.04 -4.49 -21.68
C ARG A 87 6.88 -3.18 -20.90
N PRO A 88 7.61 -3.00 -19.78
CA PRO A 88 7.61 -1.74 -19.05
C PRO A 88 8.10 -0.57 -19.93
N ILE A 89 7.56 0.62 -19.69
CA ILE A 89 7.98 1.84 -20.41
C ILE A 89 9.33 2.31 -19.85
N THR A 90 10.36 2.31 -20.70
CA THR A 90 11.75 2.63 -20.33
C THR A 90 11.89 3.98 -19.63
N PHE A 91 11.32 5.04 -20.20
CA PHE A 91 11.43 6.40 -19.68
C PHE A 91 10.91 6.51 -18.23
N LEU A 92 9.76 5.88 -17.95
CA LEU A 92 9.18 5.89 -16.60
C LEU A 92 10.11 5.20 -15.60
N ARG A 93 10.69 4.06 -15.98
CA ARG A 93 11.65 3.34 -15.11
C ARG A 93 12.89 4.17 -14.82
N GLN A 94 13.44 4.81 -15.85
CA GLN A 94 14.63 5.65 -15.72
C GLN A 94 14.39 6.80 -14.74
N VAL A 95 13.30 7.56 -14.94
CA VAL A 95 12.94 8.67 -14.06
C VAL A 95 12.70 8.20 -12.63
N THR A 96 11.94 7.12 -12.42
CA THR A 96 11.70 6.58 -11.07
C THR A 96 13.00 6.15 -10.39
N SER A 97 13.89 5.44 -11.10
CA SER A 97 15.20 5.06 -10.56
C SER A 97 16.05 6.26 -10.16
N LEU A 98 16.07 7.32 -10.98
CA LEU A 98 16.82 8.55 -10.67
C LEU A 98 16.22 9.31 -9.48
N CYS A 99 14.89 9.28 -9.28
CA CYS A 99 14.27 9.87 -8.09
C CYS A 99 14.53 9.07 -6.81
N LEU A 100 14.64 7.74 -6.91
CA LEU A 100 14.86 6.86 -5.75
C LEU A 100 16.35 6.72 -5.39
N TYR A 101 17.25 6.89 -6.36
CA TYR A 101 18.70 6.85 -6.16
C TYR A 101 19.38 7.98 -6.94
N PRO A 102 19.36 9.23 -6.41
CA PRO A 102 19.82 10.43 -7.12
C PRO A 102 21.30 10.43 -7.55
N GLU A 103 22.15 9.61 -6.92
CA GLU A 103 23.55 9.42 -7.31
C GLU A 103 23.69 8.92 -8.76
N LEU A 104 22.66 8.25 -9.29
CA LEU A 104 22.61 7.82 -10.69
C LEU A 104 22.56 9.01 -11.68
N LEU A 105 22.21 10.22 -11.25
CA LEU A 105 22.20 11.42 -12.10
C LEU A 105 23.60 11.74 -12.66
N ALA A 106 24.66 11.35 -11.95
CA ALA A 106 26.05 11.55 -12.39
C ALA A 106 26.48 10.59 -13.51
N LEU A 107 25.73 9.50 -13.74
CA LEU A 107 26.10 8.49 -14.73
C LEU A 107 25.71 8.93 -16.15
N GLY A 108 26.59 8.66 -17.11
CA GLY A 108 26.32 8.89 -18.54
C GLY A 108 25.33 7.90 -19.17
N SER A 109 24.91 6.87 -18.45
CA SER A 109 24.03 5.79 -18.94
C SER A 109 22.54 6.17 -19.00
N PHE A 110 22.15 7.31 -18.45
CA PHE A 110 20.79 7.81 -18.48
C PHE A 110 20.66 8.97 -19.47
N PRO A 111 19.59 9.02 -20.27
CA PRO A 111 19.36 10.12 -21.19
C PRO A 111 19.03 11.41 -20.40
N GLU A 112 19.44 12.57 -20.93
CA GLU A 112 19.31 13.84 -20.19
C GLU A 112 17.86 14.25 -19.96
N ASP A 113 16.92 13.92 -20.85
CA ASP A 113 15.49 14.19 -20.65
C ASP A 113 14.92 13.46 -19.42
N ALA A 114 15.38 12.24 -19.15
CA ALA A 114 15.02 11.51 -17.93
C ALA A 114 15.64 12.14 -16.68
N LYS A 115 16.90 12.60 -16.77
CA LYS A 115 17.57 13.30 -15.67
C LYS A 115 16.90 14.63 -15.36
N ASP A 116 16.55 15.41 -16.38
CA ASP A 116 15.84 16.68 -16.24
C ASP A 116 14.46 16.49 -15.61
N ARG A 117 13.73 15.45 -16.05
CA ARG A 117 12.47 15.08 -15.40
C ARG A 117 12.68 14.74 -13.93
N ALA A 118 13.68 13.94 -13.59
CA ALA A 118 13.97 13.54 -12.21
C ALA A 118 14.38 14.76 -11.35
N ARG A 119 15.27 15.63 -11.84
CA ARG A 119 15.67 16.89 -11.18
C ARG A 119 14.47 17.77 -10.89
N ARG A 120 13.57 17.97 -11.87
CA ARG A 120 12.35 18.77 -11.70
C ARG A 120 11.42 18.19 -10.63
N LEU A 121 11.27 16.86 -10.59
CA LEU A 121 10.43 16.18 -9.60
C LEU A 121 11.04 16.28 -8.19
N LEU A 122 12.32 15.98 -8.04
CA LEU A 122 13.02 16.08 -6.76
C LEU A 122 12.99 17.50 -6.21
N ALA A 123 13.17 18.53 -7.05
CA ALA A 123 13.09 19.92 -6.64
C ALA A 123 11.70 20.32 -6.09
N ALA A 124 10.64 19.62 -6.49
CA ALA A 124 9.28 19.85 -5.97
C ALA A 124 8.99 19.07 -4.67
N CYS A 125 9.85 18.11 -4.30
CA CYS A 125 9.75 17.38 -3.04
C CYS A 125 10.39 18.17 -1.90
N ALA A 126 9.81 18.09 -0.70
CA ALA A 126 10.43 18.63 0.50
C ALA A 126 11.80 17.97 0.74
N GLY A 127 12.82 18.78 1.03
CA GLY A 127 14.19 18.30 1.23
C GLY A 127 14.80 17.59 0.00
N GLN A 128 14.26 17.85 -1.20
CA GLN A 128 14.69 17.22 -2.44
C GLN A 128 14.67 15.68 -2.41
N SER A 129 13.79 15.09 -1.60
CA SER A 129 13.73 13.64 -1.39
C SER A 129 12.36 13.09 -1.78
N ALA A 130 12.35 12.06 -2.62
CA ALA A 130 11.14 11.32 -2.96
C ALA A 130 10.50 10.61 -1.75
N GLY A 131 11.23 10.46 -0.64
CA GLY A 131 10.72 9.87 0.60
C GLY A 131 10.06 10.86 1.56
N ALA A 132 10.10 12.16 1.28
CA ALA A 132 9.47 13.17 2.13
C ALA A 132 7.94 13.17 1.94
N TYR A 133 7.20 13.47 3.02
CA TYR A 133 5.76 13.67 2.91
C TYR A 133 5.44 14.83 1.97
N SER A 134 4.39 14.66 1.17
CA SER A 134 3.76 15.76 0.44
C SER A 134 2.67 16.42 1.28
N SER A 135 2.14 17.55 0.81
CA SER A 135 0.85 18.03 1.30
C SER A 135 -0.25 16.98 1.05
N SER A 136 -1.35 17.01 1.81
CA SER A 136 -2.42 15.99 1.72
C SER A 136 -2.99 15.82 0.31
N PRO A 137 -3.17 16.88 -0.50
CA PRO A 137 -3.61 16.74 -1.90
C PRO A 137 -2.52 16.21 -2.86
N GLY A 138 -1.26 16.15 -2.44
CA GLY A 138 -0.10 15.76 -3.25
C GLY A 138 0.91 16.90 -3.47
N ILE A 139 1.89 16.65 -4.33
CA ILE A 139 2.89 17.66 -4.74
C ILE A 139 2.24 18.61 -5.76
N GLU A 140 2.28 19.91 -5.50
CA GLU A 140 1.62 20.93 -6.33
C GLU A 140 2.05 20.88 -7.79
N LEU A 141 3.36 20.80 -8.06
CA LEU A 141 3.92 20.67 -9.42
C LEU A 141 3.34 19.46 -10.18
N ILE A 142 3.09 18.34 -9.49
CA ILE A 142 2.49 17.14 -10.10
C ILE A 142 1.01 17.39 -10.40
N ARG A 143 0.27 18.02 -9.47
CA ARG A 143 -1.14 18.37 -9.65
C ARG A 143 -1.33 19.31 -10.84
N GLU A 144 -0.46 20.31 -11.01
CA GLU A 144 -0.46 21.22 -12.16
C GLU A 144 -0.16 20.49 -13.47
N ASP A 145 0.83 19.59 -13.48
CA ASP A 145 1.15 18.79 -14.66
C ASP A 145 -0.04 17.90 -15.07
N VAL A 146 -0.75 17.30 -14.11
CA VAL A 146 -1.97 16.51 -14.34
C VAL A 146 -3.07 17.39 -14.92
N ALA A 147 -3.35 18.56 -14.33
CA ALA A 147 -4.33 19.50 -14.85
C ALA A 147 -4.00 19.91 -16.30
N ARG A 148 -2.72 20.19 -16.60
CA ARG A 148 -2.28 20.53 -17.97
C ARG A 148 -2.47 19.37 -18.95
N VAL A 149 -2.26 18.12 -18.53
CA VAL A 149 -2.53 16.94 -19.36
C VAL A 149 -4.02 16.80 -19.65
N LEU A 150 -4.87 16.92 -18.63
CA LEU A 150 -6.33 16.84 -18.80
C LEU A 150 -6.84 17.94 -19.72
N GLN A 151 -6.40 19.18 -19.52
CA GLN A 151 -6.78 20.30 -20.38
C GLN A 151 -6.37 20.08 -21.85
N ARG A 152 -5.16 19.55 -22.10
CA ARG A 152 -4.73 19.24 -23.48
C ARG A 152 -5.51 18.08 -24.09
N ARG A 153 -5.88 17.07 -23.30
CA ARG A 153 -6.65 15.91 -23.75
C ARG A 153 -8.09 16.29 -24.10
N ASP A 154 -8.71 17.12 -23.25
CA ASP A 154 -10.16 17.37 -23.28
C ASP A 154 -10.53 18.72 -23.91
N GLY A 155 -9.57 19.62 -24.13
CA GLY A 155 -9.81 20.95 -24.70
C GLY A 155 -10.55 21.92 -23.76
N VAL A 156 -10.76 21.55 -22.50
CA VAL A 156 -11.45 22.37 -21.49
C VAL A 156 -10.52 22.69 -20.32
N PRO A 157 -10.69 23.84 -19.64
CA PRO A 157 -9.83 24.19 -18.50
C PRO A 157 -9.88 23.15 -17.38
N ALA A 158 -8.71 22.79 -16.85
CA ALA A 158 -8.56 21.97 -15.65
C ALA A 158 -7.70 22.71 -14.62
N ARG A 159 -8.00 22.53 -13.33
CA ARG A 159 -7.31 23.23 -12.23
C ARG A 159 -6.78 22.23 -11.22
N SER A 160 -5.60 22.52 -10.67
CA SER A 160 -4.95 21.76 -9.59
C SER A 160 -5.49 22.14 -8.23
#